data_AF-A0A847XA69-F1
#
_entry.id   AF-A0A847XA69-F1
#
_cell.length_a   1.000
_cell.length_b   1.000
_cell.length_c   1.000
_cell.angle_alpha   90.00
_cell.angle_beta   90.00
_cell.angle_gamma   90.00
#
_symmetry.space_group_name_H-M   'P 1'
#
loop_
_entity.id
_entity.type
_entity.pdbx_description
1 polymer ?
#
loop_
_entity_poly.entity_id
_entity_poly.type
_entity_poly.pdbx_seq_one_letter_code
_entity_poly.pdbx_strand_id
1 'polypeptide(L)'
;MADRIYLDKDFDLSNNLIESLVVLYQPVFSFNALNLYLTLYQYADIDMHLDVNGLSRILNEPVDEVMLKREELERFNLIQTFFELDYYIVLKKPLSPHDFISHPMFGRLYAIVCGQDQYKNMILKYHKKPFTKRG
;
A
#
# COMPACT_ATOMS: atom_id res chain seq x y z
N MET A 1 -2.60 25.27 -8.90
CA MET A 1 -2.39 24.03 -8.14
C MET A 1 -3.71 23.29 -8.16
N ALA A 2 -3.71 21.95 -8.20
CA ALA A 2 -4.95 21.22 -7.97
C ALA A 2 -5.32 21.39 -6.50
N ASP A 3 -6.55 21.85 -6.28
CA ASP A 3 -6.99 22.24 -4.96
C ASP A 3 -7.80 21.14 -4.27
N ARG A 4 -8.17 20.06 -4.98
CA ARG A 4 -8.97 18.97 -4.40
C ARG A 4 -8.43 17.60 -4.73
N ILE A 5 -8.64 16.67 -3.80
CA ILE A 5 -8.36 15.25 -3.91
C ILE A 5 -9.69 14.52 -3.74
N TYR A 6 -10.08 13.77 -4.76
CA TYR A 6 -11.15 12.79 -4.71
C TYR A 6 -10.55 11.40 -4.50
N LEU A 7 -11.13 10.64 -3.58
CA LEU A 7 -10.67 9.31 -3.20
C LEU A 7 -11.74 8.29 -3.56
N ASP A 8 -11.33 7.18 -4.17
CA ASP A 8 -12.22 6.06 -4.49
C ASP A 8 -11.60 4.73 -4.01
N LYS A 9 -12.43 3.87 -3.45
CA LYS A 9 -12.05 2.49 -3.07
C LYS A 9 -13.25 1.56 -3.16
N ASP A 10 -13.00 0.32 -3.58
CA ASP A 10 -14.01 -0.73 -3.75
C ASP A 10 -13.76 -1.95 -2.84
N PHE A 11 -12.94 -1.80 -1.81
CA PHE A 11 -12.52 -2.89 -0.93
C PHE A 11 -12.35 -2.48 0.54
N ASP A 12 -12.41 -3.49 1.41
CA ASP A 12 -12.04 -3.36 2.82
C ASP A 12 -10.68 -4.01 3.12
N LEU A 13 -9.93 -3.39 4.03
CA LEU A 13 -8.68 -3.92 4.56
C LEU A 13 -8.96 -4.92 5.70
N SER A 14 -8.87 -6.21 5.38
CA SER A 14 -8.83 -7.26 6.41
C SER A 14 -7.49 -7.29 7.13
N ASN A 15 -7.44 -7.91 8.32
CA ASN A 15 -6.20 -8.06 9.10
C ASN A 15 -5.05 -8.69 8.29
N ASN A 16 -5.35 -9.63 7.40
CA ASN A 16 -4.37 -10.27 6.52
C ASN A 16 -3.77 -9.29 5.50
N LEU A 17 -4.57 -8.34 5.01
CA LEU A 17 -4.10 -7.30 4.08
C LEU A 17 -3.28 -6.23 4.79
N ILE A 18 -3.68 -5.87 6.02
CA ILE A 18 -2.89 -4.97 6.89
C ILE A 18 -1.54 -5.62 7.21
N GLU A 19 -1.51 -6.92 7.54
CA GLU A 19 -0.27 -7.67 7.73
C GLU A 19 0.61 -7.64 6.47
N SER A 20 0.03 -7.82 5.28
CA SER A 20 0.77 -7.69 4.02
C SER A 20 1.42 -6.32 3.87
N LEU A 21 0.66 -5.25 4.12
CA LEU A 21 1.16 -3.87 4.04
C LEU A 21 2.35 -3.63 4.98
N VAL A 22 2.26 -4.09 6.22
CA VAL A 22 3.29 -3.85 7.26
C VAL A 22 4.49 -4.78 7.10
N VAL A 23 4.26 -6.07 6.89
CA VAL A 23 5.33 -7.09 6.94
C VAL A 23 6.01 -7.27 5.58
N LEU A 24 5.33 -6.96 4.48
CA LEU A 24 5.79 -7.26 3.12
C LEU A 24 6.01 -6.02 2.26
N TYR A 25 5.05 -5.09 2.20
CA TYR A 25 5.21 -3.86 1.40
C TYR A 25 6.15 -2.84 2.07
N GLN A 26 5.93 -2.52 3.35
CA GLN A 26 6.72 -1.50 4.03
C GLN A 26 8.24 -1.74 3.96
N PRO A 27 8.76 -2.98 4.11
CA PRO A 27 10.21 -3.21 4.00
C PRO A 27 10.79 -2.98 2.60
N VAL A 28 9.99 -3.10 1.53
CA VAL A 28 10.47 -2.92 0.16
C VAL A 28 10.23 -1.51 -0.38
N PHE A 29 9.60 -0.65 0.41
CA PHE A 29 9.44 0.73 0.01
C PHE A 29 10.76 1.49 0.07
N SER A 30 10.98 2.37 -0.91
CA SER A 30 12.11 3.31 -0.92
C SER A 30 11.89 4.48 0.05
N PHE A 31 10.62 4.84 0.28
CA PHE A 31 10.18 5.86 1.23
C PHE A 31 9.06 5.30 2.09
N ASN A 32 8.89 5.77 3.33
CA ASN A 32 7.81 5.27 4.17
C ASN A 32 6.43 5.76 3.67
N ALA A 33 5.85 5.07 2.69
CA ALA A 33 4.59 5.43 2.05
C ALA A 33 3.36 4.77 2.71
N LEU A 34 3.57 3.89 3.69
CA LEU A 34 2.48 3.18 4.36
C LEU A 34 1.51 4.13 5.08
N ASN A 35 2.03 5.18 5.72
CA ASN A 35 1.19 6.16 6.41
C ASN A 35 0.28 6.91 5.42
N LEU A 36 0.80 7.31 4.25
CA LEU A 36 -0.01 7.92 3.20
C LEU A 36 -1.13 6.96 2.76
N TYR A 37 -0.81 5.70 2.47
CA TYR A 37 -1.81 4.73 2.03
C TYR A 37 -2.94 4.54 3.06
N LEU A 38 -2.60 4.35 4.34
CA LEU A 38 -3.59 4.18 5.39
C LEU A 38 -4.43 5.44 5.62
N THR A 39 -3.81 6.63 5.54
CA THR A 39 -4.53 7.90 5.60
C THR A 39 -5.53 8.00 4.46
N LEU A 40 -5.09 7.82 3.20
CA LEU A 40 -5.99 7.85 2.04
C LEU A 40 -7.13 6.83 2.17
N TYR A 41 -6.83 5.62 2.65
CA TYR A 41 -7.84 4.58 2.85
C TYR A 41 -8.91 4.99 3.86
N GLN A 42 -8.51 5.57 5.01
CA GLN A 42 -9.47 6.04 6.01
C GLN A 42 -10.28 7.23 5.51
N TYR A 43 -9.65 8.17 4.81
CA TYR A 43 -10.33 9.35 4.27
C TYR A 43 -11.21 9.05 3.05
N ALA A 44 -11.02 7.92 2.36
CA ALA A 44 -11.92 7.51 1.28
C ALA A 44 -13.34 7.18 1.77
N ASP A 45 -13.50 6.80 3.04
CA ASP A 45 -14.82 6.56 3.65
C ASP A 45 -15.45 7.83 4.25
N ILE A 46 -14.70 8.92 4.32
CA ILE A 46 -15.15 10.17 4.91
C ILE A 46 -15.43 11.13 3.76
N ASP A 47 -16.66 11.64 3.67
CA ASP A 47 -17.02 12.73 2.75
C ASP A 47 -16.43 14.07 3.23
N MET A 48 -15.09 14.13 3.23
CA MET A 48 -14.31 15.29 3.63
C MET A 48 -13.59 15.86 2.42
N HIS A 49 -13.64 17.18 2.31
CA HIS A 49 -12.84 17.90 1.33
C HIS A 49 -11.36 17.81 1.74
N LEU A 50 -10.58 17.05 0.98
CA LEU A 50 -9.15 16.91 1.16
C LEU A 50 -8.43 17.64 0.02
N ASP A 51 -7.39 18.41 0.35
CA ASP A 51 -6.47 19.02 -0.59
C ASP A 51 -5.03 18.57 -0.28
N VAL A 52 -4.10 18.86 -1.20
CA VAL A 52 -2.69 18.44 -1.04
C VAL A 52 -2.07 19.04 0.24
N ASN A 53 -2.40 20.31 0.54
CA ASN A 53 -1.89 20.98 1.74
C ASN A 53 -2.49 20.39 3.02
N GLY A 54 -3.76 20.03 3.02
CA GLY A 54 -4.44 19.36 4.11
C GLY A 54 -3.86 17.98 4.37
N LEU A 55 -3.60 17.21 3.31
CA LEU A 55 -2.94 15.91 3.43
C LEU A 55 -1.52 16.04 4.01
N SER A 56 -0.76 17.04 3.55
CA SER A 56 0.55 17.41 4.12
C SER A 56 0.47 17.74 5.62
N ARG A 57 -0.53 18.52 6.05
CA ARG A 57 -0.76 18.81 7.48
C ARG A 57 -1.14 17.56 8.28
N ILE A 58 -2.00 16.71 7.75
CA ILE A 58 -2.44 15.46 8.40
C ILE A 58 -1.25 14.52 8.60
N LEU A 59 -0.40 14.39 7.58
CA LEU A 59 0.80 13.54 7.63
C LEU A 59 1.95 14.19 8.38
N ASN A 60 1.86 15.50 8.68
CA ASN A 60 2.94 16.32 9.24
C ASN A 60 4.23 16.23 8.41
N GLU A 61 4.08 16.31 7.09
CA GLU A 61 5.15 16.16 6.11
C GLU A 61 5.04 17.23 5.03
N PRO A 62 6.15 17.76 4.50
CA PRO A 62 6.08 18.73 3.40
C PRO A 62 5.47 18.09 2.15
N VAL A 63 4.85 18.92 1.31
CA VAL A 63 4.14 18.46 0.09
C VAL A 63 5.03 17.59 -0.80
N ASP A 64 6.30 17.94 -0.96
CA ASP A 64 7.24 17.18 -1.79
C ASP A 64 7.44 15.73 -1.28
N GLU A 65 7.48 15.53 0.03
CA GLU A 65 7.57 14.19 0.64
C GLU A 65 6.27 13.39 0.43
N VAL A 66 5.12 14.05 0.50
CA VAL A 66 3.82 13.42 0.19
C VAL A 66 3.78 12.98 -1.28
N MET A 67 4.34 13.78 -2.19
CA MET A 67 4.40 13.42 -3.61
C MET A 67 5.33 12.23 -3.87
N LEU A 68 6.50 12.17 -3.22
CA LEU A 68 7.38 11.00 -3.30
C LEU A 68 6.70 9.72 -2.78
N LYS A 69 5.93 9.83 -1.69
CA LYS A 69 5.16 8.70 -1.18
C LYS A 69 4.03 8.29 -2.11
N ARG A 70 3.35 9.24 -2.76
CA ARG A 70 2.33 8.94 -3.77
C ARG A 70 2.93 8.14 -4.92
N GLU A 71 4.07 8.58 -5.46
CA GLU A 71 4.80 7.89 -6.53
C GLU A 71 5.25 6.49 -6.10
N GLU A 72 5.67 6.35 -4.84
CA GLU A 72 6.00 5.06 -4.24
C GLU A 72 4.79 4.11 -4.21
N LEU A 73 3.60 4.60 -3.81
CA LEU A 73 2.38 3.80 -3.83
C LEU A 73 1.94 3.43 -5.25
N GLU A 74 2.10 4.34 -6.22
CA GLU A 74 1.84 4.07 -7.64
C GLU A 74 2.77 2.99 -8.18
N ARG A 75 4.06 3.03 -7.82
CA ARG A 75 5.06 2.02 -8.19
C ARG A 75 4.67 0.60 -7.76
N PHE A 76 4.02 0.48 -6.60
CA PHE A 76 3.51 -0.79 -6.07
C PHE A 76 2.07 -1.09 -6.47
N ASN A 77 1.47 -0.27 -7.34
CA ASN A 77 0.07 -0.36 -7.76
C ASN A 77 -0.89 -0.44 -6.56
N LEU A 78 -0.60 0.31 -5.50
CA LEU A 78 -1.46 0.50 -4.34
C LEU A 78 -2.41 1.68 -4.52
N ILE A 79 -2.06 2.62 -5.39
CA ILE A 79 -2.96 3.68 -5.84
C ILE A 79 -2.79 3.89 -7.34
N GLN A 80 -3.79 4.51 -7.94
CA GLN A 80 -3.74 5.05 -9.28
C GLN A 80 -4.24 6.50 -9.25
N THR A 81 -3.43 7.43 -9.75
CA THR A 81 -3.76 8.86 -9.74
C THR A 81 -4.06 9.35 -11.15
N PHE A 82 -5.15 10.09 -11.30
CA PHE A 82 -5.47 10.87 -12.49
C PHE A 82 -5.42 12.35 -12.13
N PHE A 83 -4.87 13.15 -13.03
CA PHE A 83 -4.69 14.58 -12.83
C PHE A 83 -5.21 15.35 -14.04
N GLU A 84 -6.14 16.26 -13.80
CA GLU A 84 -6.57 17.28 -14.77
C GLU A 84 -6.54 18.67 -14.11
N LEU A 85 -7.62 19.02 -13.39
CA LEU A 85 -7.71 20.20 -12.52
C LEU A 85 -7.66 19.83 -11.03
N ASP A 86 -8.15 18.64 -10.71
CA ASP A 86 -8.14 18.02 -9.38
C ASP A 86 -7.42 16.67 -9.45
N TYR A 87 -7.02 16.15 -8.29
CA TYR A 87 -6.49 14.80 -8.15
C TYR A 87 -7.63 13.81 -7.95
N TYR A 88 -7.67 12.75 -8.76
CA TYR A 88 -8.54 11.61 -8.54
C TYR A 88 -7.67 10.40 -8.22
N ILE A 89 -7.71 9.93 -6.98
CA ILE A 89 -6.88 8.81 -6.51
C ILE A 89 -7.79 7.61 -6.26
N VAL A 90 -7.59 6.56 -7.06
CA VAL A 90 -8.25 5.27 -6.88
C VAL A 90 -7.32 4.37 -6.08
N LEU A 91 -7.71 4.01 -4.86
CA LEU A 91 -6.98 3.05 -4.06
C LEU A 91 -7.13 1.65 -4.67
N LYS A 92 -6.05 0.89 -4.62
CA LYS A 92 -6.00 -0.50 -5.07
C LYS A 92 -5.74 -1.41 -3.89
N LYS A 93 -6.48 -2.51 -3.85
CA LYS A 93 -6.33 -3.53 -2.81
C LYS A 93 -4.90 -4.09 -2.82
N PRO A 94 -4.21 -4.15 -1.67
CA PRO A 94 -2.90 -4.77 -1.61
C PRO A 94 -3.02 -6.27 -1.86
N LEU A 95 -1.94 -6.87 -2.34
CA LEU A 95 -1.87 -8.32 -2.46
C LEU A 95 -1.95 -8.95 -1.07
N SER A 96 -2.59 -10.12 -0.98
CA SER A 96 -2.50 -10.93 0.24
C SER A 96 -1.05 -11.33 0.49
N PRO A 97 -0.65 -11.70 1.72
CA PRO A 97 0.72 -12.13 1.97
C PRO A 97 1.17 -13.31 1.10
N HIS A 98 0.24 -14.22 0.78
CA HIS A 98 0.48 -15.31 -0.15
C HIS A 98 0.76 -14.79 -1.56
N ASP A 99 -0.11 -13.91 -2.08
CA ASP A 99 0.01 -13.39 -3.44
C ASP A 99 1.25 -12.51 -3.61
N PHE A 100 1.60 -11.71 -2.59
CA PHE A 100 2.79 -10.85 -2.63
C PHE A 100 4.07 -11.67 -2.73
N ILE A 101 4.23 -12.70 -1.87
CA ILE A 101 5.42 -13.56 -1.87
C ILE A 101 5.50 -14.40 -3.15
N SER A 102 4.35 -14.83 -3.68
CA SER A 102 4.27 -15.55 -4.96
C SER A 102 4.45 -14.66 -6.19
N HIS A 103 4.37 -13.33 -6.03
CA HIS A 103 4.47 -12.39 -7.14
C HIS A 103 5.91 -12.35 -7.69
N PRO A 104 6.13 -12.57 -9.01
CA PRO A 104 7.48 -12.71 -9.58
C PRO A 104 8.40 -11.50 -9.32
N MET A 105 7.83 -10.29 -9.30
CA MET A 105 8.57 -9.06 -9.03
C MET A 105 8.71 -8.78 -7.53
N PHE A 106 7.62 -8.90 -6.75
CA PHE A 106 7.63 -8.44 -5.36
C PHE A 106 8.30 -9.44 -4.43
N GLY A 107 8.09 -10.74 -4.61
CA GLY A 107 8.82 -11.78 -3.86
C GLY A 107 10.34 -11.66 -4.09
N ARG A 108 10.76 -11.43 -5.34
CA ARG A 108 12.18 -11.21 -5.68
C ARG A 108 12.73 -9.93 -5.05
N LEU A 109 11.99 -8.81 -5.12
CA LEU A 109 12.38 -7.55 -4.51
C LEU A 109 12.53 -7.71 -2.99
N TYR A 110 11.57 -8.37 -2.33
CA TYR A 110 11.64 -8.66 -0.90
C TYR A 110 12.86 -9.49 -0.53
N ALA A 111 13.18 -10.52 -1.32
CA ALA A 111 14.37 -11.34 -1.11
C ALA A 111 15.69 -10.55 -1.27
N ILE A 112 15.71 -9.55 -2.16
CA ILE A 112 16.85 -8.64 -2.35
C ILE A 112 16.99 -7.71 -1.14
N VAL A 113 15.89 -7.10 -0.69
CA VAL A 113 15.92 -6.06 0.35
C VAL A 113 16.05 -6.65 1.75
N CYS A 114 15.31 -7.72 2.06
CA CYS A 114 15.25 -8.34 3.39
C CYS A 114 16.17 -9.55 3.54
N GLY A 115 16.78 -10.01 2.44
CA GLY A 115 17.66 -11.18 2.43
C GLY A 115 16.95 -12.52 2.23
N GLN A 116 17.71 -13.51 1.76
CA GLN A 116 17.19 -14.81 1.35
C GLN A 116 16.60 -15.62 2.50
N ASP A 117 17.17 -15.54 3.71
CA ASP A 117 16.68 -16.31 4.86
C ASP A 117 15.33 -15.78 5.35
N GLN A 118 15.17 -14.46 5.40
CA GLN A 118 13.88 -13.84 5.73
C GLN A 118 12.82 -14.17 4.67
N TYR A 119 13.18 -14.13 3.39
CA TYR A 119 12.28 -14.51 2.31
C TYR A 119 11.82 -15.98 2.42
N LYS A 120 12.73 -16.93 2.69
CA LYS A 120 12.38 -18.34 2.94
C LYS A 120 11.42 -18.48 4.12
N ASN A 121 11.62 -17.72 5.21
CA ASN A 121 10.70 -17.71 6.34
C ASN A 121 9.30 -17.22 5.95
N MET A 122 9.20 -16.18 5.11
CA MET A 122 7.92 -15.69 4.60
C MET A 122 7.22 -16.71 3.70
N ILE A 123 7.96 -17.41 2.83
CA ILE A 123 7.42 -18.55 2.05
C ILE A 123 6.84 -19.59 3.00
N LEU A 124 7.62 -20.06 3.99
CA LEU A 124 7.16 -21.08 4.94
C LEU A 124 5.95 -20.63 5.77
N LYS A 125 5.81 -19.33 6.02
CA LYS A 125 4.67 -18.76 6.74
C LYS A 125 3.41 -18.72 5.87
N TYR A 126 3.51 -18.18 4.66
CA TYR A 126 2.35 -17.85 3.81
C TYR A 126 2.03 -18.89 2.73
N HIS A 127 2.87 -19.90 2.52
CA HIS A 127 2.60 -21.04 1.61
C HIS A 127 2.17 -22.32 2.34
N LYS A 128 1.99 -22.31 3.66
CA LYS A 128 1.45 -23.47 4.37
C LYS A 128 0.05 -23.78 3.85
N LYS A 129 -0.10 -24.96 3.22
CA LYS A 129 -1.42 -25.50 2.84
C LYS A 129 -2.31 -25.53 4.08
N PRO A 130 -3.59 -25.16 3.97
CA PRO A 130 -4.52 -25.40 5.06
C PRO A 130 -4.48 -26.89 5.40
N PHE A 131 -4.38 -27.22 6.69
CA PHE A 131 -4.52 -28.59 7.15
C PHE A 131 -5.91 -29.09 6.74
N THR A 132 -5.99 -29.81 5.63
CA THR A 132 -7.18 -30.59 5.29
C THR A 132 -7.26 -31.74 6.29
N LYS A 133 -8.12 -31.61 7.30
CA LYS A 133 -8.62 -32.78 8.04
C LYS A 133 -9.28 -33.70 7.00
N ARG A 134 -8.62 -34.81 6.66
CA ARG A 134 -9.29 -35.94 6.02
C ARG A 134 -10.29 -36.47 7.03
N GLY A 135 -11.57 -36.19 6.80
CA GLY A 135 -12.67 -36.95 7.36
C GLY A 135 -12.83 -38.27 6.62
#